data_AF-Q1J0F3-F1
#
_entry.id   AF-Q1J0F3-F1
#
_cell.length_a   1.000
_cell.length_b   1.000
_cell.length_c   1.000
_cell.angle_alpha   90.00
_cell.angle_beta   90.00
_cell.angle_gamma   90.00
#
_symmetry.space_group_name_H-M   'P 1'
#
loop_
_entity.id
_entity.type
_entity.pdbx_description
1 polymer ?
#
loop_
_entity_poly.entity_id
_entity_poly.type
_entity_poly.pdbx_seq_one_letter_code
_entity_poly.pdbx_strand_id
1 'polypeptide(L)'
;MLPVLTLYTRAGCHLCEQAQANLQALEYRYEPLDVDRVPALQARYGDDVPVLALGERVLLKGVLSRGRLSALKLQLLREQAGQRKRV
;
A
#
# COMPACT_ATOMS: atom_id res chain seq x y z
N MET A 1 -4.83 11.31 11.45
CA MET A 1 -4.31 11.51 10.09
C MET A 1 -3.82 10.18 9.60
N LEU A 2 -4.03 9.83 8.32
CA LEU A 2 -3.55 8.56 7.77
C LEU A 2 -2.04 8.64 7.53
N PRO A 3 -1.28 7.57 7.85
CA PRO A 3 0.15 7.53 7.56
C PRO A 3 0.39 7.49 6.04
N VAL A 4 1.57 7.92 5.63
CA VAL A 4 2.04 7.74 4.24
C VAL A 4 2.43 6.27 4.07
N LEU A 5 1.92 5.63 3.02
CA LEU A 5 2.18 4.23 2.69
C LEU A 5 3.21 4.12 1.55
N THR A 6 3.78 2.94 1.37
CA THR A 6 4.59 2.61 0.20
C THR A 6 3.80 1.66 -0.68
N LEU A 7 3.68 1.98 -1.96
CA LEU A 7 3.14 1.07 -2.97
C LEU A 7 4.29 0.52 -3.80
N TYR A 8 4.69 -0.71 -3.55
CA TYR A 8 5.59 -1.43 -4.43
C TYR A 8 4.83 -1.82 -5.70
N THR A 9 5.33 -1.34 -6.83
CA THR A 9 4.69 -1.38 -8.14
C THR A 9 5.73 -1.76 -9.20
N ARG A 10 5.27 -2.03 -10.42
CA ARG A 10 6.14 -2.12 -11.59
C ARG A 10 5.49 -1.52 -12.82
N ALA A 11 6.30 -1.16 -13.82
CA ALA A 11 5.81 -0.67 -15.11
C ALA A 11 5.06 -1.77 -15.89
N GLY A 12 4.02 -1.39 -16.64
CA GLY A 12 3.25 -2.32 -17.49
C GLY A 12 2.41 -3.35 -16.73
N CYS A 13 2.20 -3.19 -15.42
CA CYS A 13 1.37 -4.10 -14.63
C CYS A 13 -0.05 -3.54 -14.45
N HIS A 14 -1.02 -4.17 -15.10
CA HIS A 14 -2.42 -3.76 -15.02
C HIS A 14 -2.99 -3.76 -13.58
N LEU A 15 -2.58 -4.74 -12.75
CA LEU A 15 -3.00 -4.78 -11.35
C LEU A 15 -2.44 -3.58 -10.56
N CYS A 16 -1.22 -3.14 -10.86
CA CYS A 16 -0.62 -1.97 -10.24
C CYS A 16 -1.36 -0.68 -10.60
N GLU A 17 -1.75 -0.52 -11.87
CA GLU A 17 -2.54 0.62 -12.32
C GLU A 17 -3.90 0.69 -11.60
N GLN A 18 -4.60 -0.45 -11.51
CA GLN A 18 -5.86 -0.54 -10.75
C GLN A 18 -5.68 -0.21 -9.27
N ALA A 19 -4.60 -0.71 -8.66
CA ALA A 19 -4.26 -0.40 -7.27
C ALA A 19 -4.05 1.11 -7.06
N GLN A 20 -3.27 1.76 -7.92
CA GLN A 20 -3.02 3.21 -7.88
C GLN A 20 -4.31 4.00 -8.02
N ALA A 21 -5.16 3.65 -8.99
CA ALA A 21 -6.46 4.30 -9.21
C ALA A 21 -7.37 4.17 -7.97
N ASN A 22 -7.45 2.99 -7.36
CA ASN A 22 -8.26 2.80 -6.16
C ASN A 22 -7.69 3.55 -4.94
N LEU A 23 -6.37 3.61 -4.78
CA LEU A 23 -5.72 4.38 -3.72
C LEU A 23 -5.98 5.87 -3.87
N GLN A 24 -5.89 6.41 -5.09
CA GLN A 24 -6.20 7.81 -5.40
C GLN A 24 -7.68 8.12 -5.12
N ALA A 25 -8.60 7.27 -5.59
CA ALA A 25 -10.04 7.44 -5.38
C ALA A 25 -10.44 7.42 -3.89
N LEU A 26 -9.67 6.71 -3.05
CA LEU A 26 -9.88 6.65 -1.61
C LEU A 26 -8.98 7.64 -0.83
N GLU A 27 -8.31 8.56 -1.52
CA GLU A 27 -7.47 9.61 -0.94
C GLU A 27 -6.41 9.07 0.03
N TYR A 28 -5.77 7.96 -0.34
CA TYR A 28 -4.60 7.47 0.37
C TYR A 28 -3.40 8.36 0.10
N ARG A 29 -2.57 8.55 1.13
CA ARG A 29 -1.22 9.10 0.97
C ARG A 29 -0.27 7.94 0.75
N TYR A 30 0.41 7.92 -0.39
CA TYR A 30 1.37 6.88 -0.69
C TYR A 30 2.48 7.35 -1.62
N GLU A 31 3.60 6.64 -1.57
CA GLU A 31 4.73 6.80 -2.48
C GLU A 31 4.87 5.51 -3.33
N PRO A 32 4.77 5.61 -4.67
CA PRO A 32 5.03 4.47 -5.53
C PRO A 32 6.53 4.20 -5.63
N LEU A 33 6.92 2.94 -5.44
CA LEU A 33 8.30 2.48 -5.58
C LEU A 33 8.36 1.33 -6.57
N ASP A 34 9.08 1.57 -7.67
CA ASP A 34 9.27 0.59 -8.74
C ASP A 34 10.25 -0.50 -8.30
N VAL A 35 9.75 -1.73 -8.16
CA VAL A 35 10.55 -2.86 -7.68
C VAL A 35 11.65 -3.26 -8.66
N ASP A 36 11.44 -3.01 -9.96
CA ASP A 36 12.39 -3.40 -11.01
C ASP A 36 13.66 -2.51 -11.00
N ARG A 37 13.65 -1.40 -10.24
CA ARG A 37 14.82 -0.51 -10.10
C ARG A 37 15.78 -0.91 -8.98
N VAL A 38 15.36 -1.81 -8.09
CA VAL A 38 16.14 -2.20 -6.91
C VAL A 38 16.13 -3.73 -6.79
N PRO A 39 17.25 -4.42 -7.06
CA PRO A 39 17.30 -5.89 -7.07
C PRO A 39 16.77 -6.56 -5.80
N ALA A 40 17.02 -5.96 -4.63
CA ALA A 40 16.51 -6.44 -3.36
C ALA A 40 14.97 -6.36 -3.26
N LEU A 41 14.35 -5.33 -3.83
CA LEU A 41 12.89 -5.19 -3.86
C LEU A 41 12.27 -6.11 -4.90
N GLN A 42 12.91 -6.27 -6.07
CA GLN A 42 12.49 -7.23 -7.08
C GLN A 42 12.48 -8.65 -6.51
N ALA A 43 13.54 -9.07 -5.81
CA ALA A 43 13.60 -10.38 -5.18
C ALA A 43 12.56 -10.58 -4.05
N ARG A 44 12.21 -9.49 -3.32
CA ARG A 44 11.30 -9.56 -2.18
C ARG A 44 9.82 -9.45 -2.56
N TYR A 45 9.50 -8.67 -3.59
CA TYR A 45 8.13 -8.27 -3.92
C TYR A 45 7.76 -8.44 -5.40
N GLY A 46 8.69 -8.81 -6.28
CA GLY A 46 8.49 -8.85 -7.73
C GLY A 46 7.30 -9.71 -8.18
N ASP A 47 7.07 -10.85 -7.52
CA ASP A 47 5.95 -11.76 -7.82
C ASP A 47 4.63 -11.36 -7.12
N ASP A 48 4.70 -10.45 -6.16
CA ASP A 48 3.57 -10.06 -5.32
C ASP A 48 2.96 -8.70 -5.69
N VAL A 49 3.59 -7.97 -6.63
CA VAL A 49 3.13 -6.62 -6.97
C VAL A 49 1.71 -6.63 -7.55
N PRO A 50 0.85 -5.67 -7.17
CA PRO A 50 1.13 -4.55 -6.26
C PRO A 50 1.14 -4.95 -4.77
N VAL A 51 2.09 -4.40 -4.02
CA VAL A 51 2.20 -4.57 -2.55
C VAL A 51 2.07 -3.22 -1.86
N LEU A 52 1.15 -3.11 -0.91
CA LEU A 52 0.98 -1.92 -0.07
C LEU A 52 1.57 -2.16 1.31
N ALA A 53 2.45 -1.27 1.76
CA ALA A 53 3.18 -1.39 3.02
C ALA A 53 3.17 -0.09 3.84
N LEU A 54 3.41 -0.24 5.14
CA LEU A 54 3.71 0.84 6.07
C LEU A 54 5.07 0.55 6.71
N GLY A 55 6.12 1.21 6.22
CA GLY A 55 7.50 0.84 6.53
C GLY A 55 7.77 -0.62 6.12
N GLU A 56 8.30 -1.43 7.04
CA GLU A 56 8.54 -2.86 6.82
C GLU A 56 7.27 -3.74 6.88
N ARG A 57 6.13 -3.19 7.34
CA ARG A 57 4.89 -3.96 7.51
C ARG A 57 4.11 -4.00 6.20
N VAL A 58 4.04 -5.17 5.56
CA VAL A 58 3.13 -5.39 4.44
C VAL A 58 1.69 -5.42 4.93
N LEU A 59 0.83 -4.61 4.31
CA LEU A 59 -0.60 -4.51 4.64
C LEU A 59 -1.45 -5.35 3.69
N LEU A 60 -1.20 -5.25 2.38
CA LEU A 60 -1.93 -5.96 1.33
C LEU A 60 -0.99 -6.33 0.18
N LYS A 61 -1.29 -7.43 -0.50
CA LYS A 61 -0.65 -7.90 -1.73
C LYS A 61 -1.72 -8.24 -2.78
N GLY A 62 -1.33 -8.21 -4.06
CA GLY A 62 -2.18 -8.63 -5.19
C GLY A 62 -3.35 -7.68 -5.46
N VAL A 63 -4.59 -8.17 -5.42
CA VAL A 63 -5.77 -7.35 -5.78
C VAL A 63 -6.10 -6.34 -4.67
N LEU A 64 -5.77 -5.06 -4.88
CA LEU A 64 -6.10 -3.94 -3.99
C LEU A 64 -7.45 -3.32 -4.39
N SER A 65 -8.55 -4.07 -4.15
CA SER A 65 -9.90 -3.60 -4.44
C SER A 65 -10.32 -2.48 -3.48
N ARG A 66 -11.27 -1.64 -3.92
CA ARG A 66 -11.86 -0.57 -3.08
C ARG A 66 -12.37 -1.10 -1.73
N GLY A 67 -13.02 -2.27 -1.70
CA GLY A 67 -13.51 -2.86 -0.46
C GLY A 67 -12.39 -3.20 0.54
N ARG A 68 -11.31 -3.84 0.07
CA ARG A 68 -10.15 -4.15 0.91
C ARG A 68 -9.46 -2.89 1.41
N LEU A 69 -9.30 -1.89 0.53
CA LEU A 69 -8.70 -0.62 0.90
C LEU A 69 -9.57 0.19 1.87
N SER A 70 -10.89 0.20 1.73
CA SER A 70 -11.77 0.86 2.70
C SER A 70 -11.68 0.21 4.09
N ALA A 71 -11.66 -1.13 4.15
CA ALA A 71 -11.47 -1.85 5.40
C ALA A 71 -10.12 -1.53 6.06
N LEU A 72 -9.04 -1.52 5.27
CA LEU A 72 -7.71 -1.14 5.74
C LEU A 72 -7.67 0.30 6.27
N LYS A 73 -8.35 1.24 5.60
CA LYS A 73 -8.40 2.66 6.02
C LYS A 73 -8.99 2.78 7.42
N LEU A 74 -10.11 2.09 7.67
CA LEU A 74 -10.75 2.05 8.97
C LEU A 74 -9.84 1.42 10.04
N GLN A 75 -9.15 0.34 9.71
CA GLN A 75 -8.20 -0.29 10.62
C GLN A 75 -7.06 0.65 11.00
N LEU A 76 -6.41 1.29 10.02
CA LEU A 76 -5.30 2.23 10.27
C LEU A 76 -5.75 3.43 11.11
N LEU A 77 -6.95 3.96 10.86
CA LEU A 77 -7.51 5.05 11.66
C LEU A 77 -7.72 4.65 13.13
N ARG A 78 -8.19 3.42 13.38
CA ARG A 78 -8.36 2.87 14.74
C ARG A 78 -7.02 2.65 15.44
N GLU A 79 -6.04 2.08 14.74
CA GLU A 79 -4.67 1.89 15.27
C GLU A 79 -4.04 3.22 15.69
N GLN A 80 -4.20 4.27 14.88
CA GLN A 80 -3.72 5.62 15.19
C GLN A 80 -4.46 6.22 16.40
N ALA A 81 -5.79 6.08 16.47
CA ALA A 81 -6.57 6.57 17.60
C ALA A 81 -6.19 5.86 18.92
N GLY A 82 -5.88 4.57 18.87
CA GLY A 82 -5.42 3.81 20.04
C GLY A 82 -4.01 4.20 20.49
N GLN A 83 -3.09 4.45 19.54
CA GLN A 83 -1.74 4.92 19.85
C GLN A 83 -1.73 6.35 20.41
N ARG A 84 -2.60 7.22 19.91
CA ARG A 84 -2.68 8.63 20.32
C ARG A 84 -3.28 8.85 21.71
N LYS A 85 -3.99 7.87 22.27
CA LYS A 85 -4.50 7.89 23.66
C LYS A 85 -3.48 7.42 24.71
N ARG A 86 -2.31 6.96 24.26
CA ARG A 86 -1.25 6.39 25.11
C ARG A 86 -0.12 7.38 25.39
N VAL A 87 -0.26 8.63 24.94
CA VAL A 87 0.65 9.75 25.16
C VAL A 87 -0.05 10.79 26.03
#